data_AF-A0A8J6RNR7-F1
#
_entry.id   AF-A0A8J6RNR7-F1
#
_cell.length_a   1.000
_cell.length_b   1.000
_cell.length_c   1.000
_cell.angle_alpha   90.00
_cell.angle_beta   90.00
_cell.angle_gamma   90.00
#
_symmetry.space_group_name_H-M   'P 1'
#
loop_
_entity.id
_entity.type
_entity.pdbx_description
1 polymer ?
#
loop_
_entity_poly.entity_id
_entity_poly.type
_entity_poly.pdbx_seq_one_letter_code
_entity_poly.pdbx_strand_id
1 'polypeptide(L)'
;MILLTSTDNSPSEVARADGKISFSSFNITNRKQPVLLDSFSLLAGLRNLSYEFFSIQKSQYVSFDLEDKVLDNSLEGEKLFSGFVQGTYSRNFANKTRLKLIGNQLNYAEVKAPEPSGTLALSCVGLLSMMGIRLKRRKQVSERDALRSQAN
;
A
#
# COMPACT_ATOMS: atom_id res chain seq x y z
N MET A 1 7.64 -15.55 -5.69
CA MET A 1 7.30 -14.12 -5.41
C MET A 1 7.34 -13.97 -3.91
N ILE A 2 7.91 -12.89 -3.39
CA ILE A 2 7.97 -12.61 -1.95
C ILE A 2 7.29 -11.27 -1.72
N LEU A 3 6.30 -11.22 -0.83
CA LEU A 3 5.58 -10.02 -0.42
C LEU A 3 5.65 -9.94 1.11
N LEU A 4 6.15 -8.83 1.64
CA LEU A 4 6.38 -8.61 3.06
C LEU A 4 5.60 -7.37 3.53
N THR A 5 5.05 -7.42 4.74
CA THR A 5 4.44 -6.28 5.43
C THR A 5 4.67 -6.43 6.93
N SER A 6 4.94 -5.32 7.64
CA SER A 6 5.15 -5.23 9.10
C SER A 6 4.01 -4.45 9.74
N THR A 7 3.57 -4.86 10.93
CA THR A 7 2.42 -4.35 11.67
C THR A 7 2.67 -4.30 13.18
N ASP A 8 2.55 -3.10 13.76
CA ASP A 8 2.22 -2.92 15.17
C ASP A 8 0.69 -3.02 15.32
N ASN A 9 0.19 -3.79 16.30
CA ASN A 9 -1.23 -4.12 16.40
C ASN A 9 -2.07 -3.00 17.06
N SER A 10 -2.10 -1.81 16.47
CA SER A 10 -3.09 -0.78 16.82
C SER A 10 -4.33 -0.91 15.93
N PRO A 11 -5.56 -0.99 16.48
CA PRO A 11 -6.79 -1.15 15.68
C PRO A 11 -7.09 0.04 14.74
N SER A 12 -6.34 1.13 14.85
CA SER A 12 -6.43 2.31 14.00
C SER A 12 -5.40 2.34 12.86
N GLU A 13 -4.55 1.32 12.76
CA GLU A 13 -3.51 1.19 11.73
C GLU A 13 -3.95 0.21 10.63
N VAL A 14 -3.87 0.65 9.38
CA VAL A 14 -4.18 -0.17 8.21
C VAL A 14 -2.89 -0.38 7.43
N ALA A 15 -2.53 -1.65 7.21
CA ALA A 15 -1.42 -2.05 6.35
C ALA A 15 -1.94 -3.00 5.27
N ARG A 16 -1.62 -2.68 4.02
CA ARG A 16 -1.98 -3.46 2.83
C ARG A 16 -0.78 -3.59 1.92
N ALA A 17 -0.58 -4.78 1.36
CA ALA A 17 0.33 -5.03 0.26
C ALA A 17 -0.37 -5.85 -0.82
N ASP A 18 -0.31 -5.43 -2.07
CA ASP A 18 -0.78 -6.20 -3.22
C ASP A 18 0.39 -6.50 -4.18
N GLY A 19 0.42 -7.73 -4.68
CA GLY A 19 1.37 -8.16 -5.70
C GLY A 19 0.63 -8.70 -6.92
N LYS A 20 1.06 -8.30 -8.11
CA LYS A 20 0.59 -8.85 -9.38
C LYS A 20 1.79 -9.20 -10.26
N ILE A 21 1.86 -10.46 -10.67
CA ILE A 21 2.75 -10.90 -11.76
C ILE A 21 1.86 -11.26 -12.92
N SER A 22 2.15 -10.75 -14.11
CA SER A 22 1.39 -11.06 -15.33
C SER A 22 2.30 -11.34 -16.49
N PHE A 23 1.94 -12.33 -17.30
CA PHE A 23 2.62 -12.68 -18.52
C PHE A 23 1.63 -12.62 -19.68
N SER A 24 2.10 -12.10 -20.81
CA SER A 24 1.33 -11.98 -22.04
C SER A 24 2.16 -12.50 -23.22
N SER A 25 1.58 -13.40 -23.99
CA SER A 25 2.16 -13.97 -25.22
C SER A 25 1.62 -13.24 -26.44
N PHE A 26 2.50 -12.84 -27.34
CA PHE A 26 2.18 -12.12 -28.56
C PHE A 26 2.66 -12.88 -29.80
N ASN A 27 1.83 -12.90 -30.84
CA ASN A 27 2.27 -13.22 -32.19
C ASN A 27 2.96 -11.99 -32.79
N ILE A 28 4.25 -12.13 -33.07
CA ILE A 28 5.09 -11.08 -33.67
C ILE A 28 5.59 -11.46 -35.07
N THR A 29 4.90 -12.39 -35.74
CA THR A 29 5.23 -12.79 -37.12
C THR A 29 5.17 -11.58 -38.05
N ASN A 30 4.12 -10.76 -37.93
CA ASN A 30 4.09 -9.42 -38.50
C ASN A 30 4.59 -8.41 -37.46
N ARG A 31 5.83 -7.94 -37.62
CA ARG A 31 6.47 -7.00 -36.67
C ARG A 31 5.73 -5.66 -36.54
N LYS A 32 4.95 -5.25 -37.55
CA LYS A 32 4.20 -3.99 -37.51
C LYS A 32 2.92 -4.08 -36.71
N GLN A 33 2.41 -5.30 -36.48
CA GLN A 33 1.14 -5.54 -35.80
C GLN A 33 1.25 -6.76 -34.88
N PRO A 34 1.84 -6.58 -33.67
CA PRO A 34 1.82 -7.62 -32.66
C PRO A 34 0.38 -7.93 -32.23
N VAL A 35 0.01 -9.20 -32.22
CA VAL A 35 -1.32 -9.64 -31.78
C VAL A 35 -1.20 -10.35 -30.43
N LEU A 36 -1.94 -9.89 -29.43
CA LEU A 36 -2.03 -10.60 -28.14
C LEU A 36 -2.71 -11.95 -28.36
N LEU A 37 -2.05 -13.01 -27.94
CA LEU A 37 -2.55 -14.38 -28.09
C LEU A 37 -3.19 -14.87 -26.80
N ASP A 38 -2.47 -14.75 -25.69
CA ASP A 38 -2.76 -15.40 -24.42
C ASP A 38 -2.14 -14.63 -23.28
N SER A 39 -2.70 -14.76 -22.09
CA SER A 39 -2.16 -14.16 -20.89
C SER A 39 -2.48 -14.98 -19.64
N PHE A 40 -1.65 -14.80 -18.63
CA PHE A 40 -1.96 -15.26 -17.28
C PHE A 40 -1.42 -14.27 -16.25
N SER A 41 -2.02 -14.27 -15.07
CA SER A 41 -1.55 -13.47 -13.96
C SER A 41 -1.79 -14.14 -12.62
N LEU A 42 -0.85 -13.90 -11.72
CA LEU A 42 -0.89 -14.26 -10.32
C LEU A 42 -1.14 -12.97 -9.55
N LEU A 43 -2.16 -12.96 -8.71
CA LEU A 43 -2.54 -11.83 -7.87
C LEU A 43 -2.50 -12.29 -6.42
N ALA A 44 -1.84 -11.53 -5.56
CA ALA A 44 -1.85 -11.75 -4.13
C ALA A 44 -2.11 -10.44 -3.40
N GLY A 45 -2.76 -10.51 -2.25
CA GLY A 45 -2.94 -9.38 -1.36
C GLY A 45 -2.82 -9.80 0.09
N LEU A 46 -1.99 -9.08 0.83
CA LEU A 46 -1.80 -9.18 2.26
C LEU A 46 -2.40 -7.96 2.95
N ARG A 47 -3.13 -8.19 4.04
CA ARG A 47 -3.80 -7.13 4.81
C ARG A 47 -3.74 -7.46 6.29
N ASN A 48 -3.59 -6.45 7.13
CA ASN A 48 -3.62 -6.66 8.57
C ASN A 48 -5.03 -6.82 9.14
N LEU A 49 -6.00 -6.03 8.65
CA LEU A 49 -7.37 -5.94 9.20
C LEU A 49 -8.46 -6.55 8.32
N SER A 50 -8.12 -7.22 7.21
CA SER A 50 -9.10 -7.76 6.26
C SER A 50 -8.61 -9.05 5.61
N TYR A 51 -9.43 -9.64 4.73
CA TYR A 51 -9.14 -10.91 4.08
C TYR A 51 -7.95 -10.80 3.12
N GLU A 52 -7.03 -11.74 3.26
CA GLU A 52 -5.91 -11.96 2.36
C GLU A 52 -6.36 -12.81 1.18
N PHE A 53 -5.82 -12.57 -0.01
CA PHE A 53 -6.23 -13.32 -1.18
C PHE A 53 -5.06 -13.76 -2.02
N PHE A 54 -5.26 -14.87 -2.72
CA PHE A 54 -4.43 -15.29 -3.84
C PHE A 54 -5.33 -15.78 -4.97
N SER A 55 -5.12 -15.27 -6.17
CA SER A 55 -5.90 -15.59 -7.34
C SER A 55 -5.03 -15.78 -8.56
N ILE A 56 -5.44 -16.71 -9.43
CA ILE A 56 -4.82 -16.94 -10.72
C ILE A 56 -5.87 -16.62 -11.79
N GLN A 57 -5.51 -15.75 -12.71
CA GLN A 57 -6.32 -15.46 -13.91
C GLN A 57 -5.56 -15.94 -15.13
N LYS A 58 -6.21 -16.65 -16.05
CA LYS A 58 -5.54 -17.27 -17.18
C LYS A 58 -6.44 -17.36 -18.42
N SER A 59 -5.84 -17.33 -19.60
CA SER A 59 -6.52 -17.71 -20.84
C SER A 59 -6.70 -19.23 -20.95
N GLN A 60 -7.52 -19.65 -21.91
CA GLN A 60 -7.91 -21.06 -22.08
C GLN A 60 -6.74 -22.02 -22.39
N TYR A 61 -5.64 -21.51 -22.96
CA TYR A 61 -4.48 -22.31 -23.38
C TYR A 61 -3.38 -22.41 -22.32
N VAL A 62 -3.62 -21.86 -21.14
CA VAL A 62 -2.72 -21.93 -19.98
C VAL A 62 -3.39 -22.80 -18.93
N SER A 63 -2.65 -23.76 -18.38
CA SER A 63 -3.07 -24.60 -17.27
C SER A 63 -2.07 -24.46 -16.13
N PHE A 64 -2.56 -24.49 -14.89
CA PHE A 64 -1.72 -24.42 -13.70
C PHE A 64 -2.05 -25.58 -12.79
N ASP A 65 -1.00 -26.23 -12.31
CA ASP A 65 -1.03 -27.15 -11.18
C ASP A 65 -0.62 -26.33 -9.96
N LEU A 66 -1.58 -26.17 -9.06
CA LEU A 66 -1.37 -25.51 -7.78
C LEU A 66 -0.73 -26.52 -6.84
N GLU A 67 0.60 -26.54 -6.81
CA GLU A 67 1.34 -27.52 -6.01
C GLU A 67 1.37 -27.12 -4.53
N ASP A 68 1.71 -25.88 -4.17
CA ASP A 68 1.75 -25.46 -2.76
C ASP A 68 1.53 -23.96 -2.54
N LYS A 69 0.73 -23.62 -1.54
CA LYS A 69 0.58 -22.26 -0.99
C LYS A 69 0.89 -22.29 0.49
N VAL A 70 1.82 -21.45 0.92
CA VAL A 70 2.10 -21.25 2.33
C VAL A 70 1.83 -19.79 2.66
N LEU A 71 0.80 -19.59 3.48
CA LEU A 71 0.64 -18.34 4.20
C LEU A 71 1.36 -18.51 5.54
N ASP A 72 2.42 -17.74 5.73
CA ASP A 72 3.18 -17.76 6.96
C ASP A 72 2.85 -16.50 7.78
N ASN A 73 2.27 -16.74 8.95
CA ASN A 73 1.92 -15.74 9.96
C ASN A 73 2.80 -15.89 11.22
N SER A 74 3.90 -16.65 11.14
CA SER A 74 4.78 -16.95 12.29
C SER A 74 5.70 -15.81 12.69
N LEU A 75 5.86 -14.81 11.82
CA LEU A 75 6.63 -13.61 12.12
C LEU A 75 5.76 -12.65 12.93
N GLU A 76 6.14 -12.38 14.18
CA GLU A 76 5.45 -11.40 15.01
C GLU A 76 5.39 -10.05 14.29
N GLY A 77 4.18 -9.61 13.96
CA GLY A 77 3.95 -8.37 13.26
C GLY A 77 4.18 -8.45 11.75
N GLU A 78 4.66 -9.54 11.16
CA GLU A 78 4.80 -9.65 9.69
C GLU A 78 3.89 -10.71 9.08
N LYS A 79 3.39 -10.40 7.88
CA LYS A 79 2.65 -11.37 7.07
C LYS A 79 3.44 -11.67 5.81
N LEU A 80 3.63 -12.95 5.53
CA LEU A 80 4.31 -13.44 4.34
C LEU A 80 3.40 -14.36 3.54
N PHE A 81 3.24 -14.06 2.26
CA PHE A 81 2.68 -14.98 1.30
C PHE A 81 3.79 -15.55 0.42
N SER A 82 3.96 -16.88 0.47
CA SER A 82 4.84 -17.62 -0.43
C SER A 82 4.02 -18.68 -1.18
N GLY A 83 4.27 -18.81 -2.47
CA GLY A 83 3.57 -19.77 -3.29
C GLY A 83 4.41 -20.20 -4.48
N PHE A 84 4.33 -21.48 -4.80
CA PHE A 84 4.89 -22.05 -6.00
C PHE A 84 3.74 -22.41 -6.95
N VAL A 85 3.88 -22.05 -8.21
CA VAL A 85 2.87 -22.35 -9.23
C VAL A 85 3.59 -22.96 -10.41
N GLN A 86 3.25 -24.20 -10.73
CA GLN A 86 3.69 -24.88 -11.93
C GLN A 86 2.56 -24.88 -12.95
N GLY A 87 2.88 -24.89 -14.24
CA GLY A 87 1.86 -24.86 -15.27
C GLY A 87 2.41 -25.11 -16.66
N THR A 88 1.49 -25.24 -17.61
CA THR A 88 1.78 -25.53 -19.00
C THR A 88 1.02 -24.57 -19.91
N TYR A 89 1.70 -24.08 -20.95
CA TYR A 89 1.08 -23.38 -22.08
C TYR A 89 1.13 -24.27 -23.31
N SER A 90 -0.03 -24.52 -23.94
CA SER A 90 -0.10 -25.33 -25.17
C SER A 90 -1.11 -24.77 -26.17
N ARG A 91 -0.62 -24.48 -27.39
CA ARG A 91 -1.43 -23.95 -28.49
C ARG A 91 -0.90 -24.44 -29.84
N ASN A 92 -1.83 -24.84 -30.70
CA ASN A 92 -1.52 -25.25 -32.07
C ASN A 92 -1.63 -24.06 -33.03
N PHE A 93 -0.67 -23.93 -33.95
CA PHE A 93 -0.65 -22.90 -34.98
C PHE A 93 -0.63 -23.55 -36.36
N ALA A 94 -1.56 -23.17 -37.23
CA ALA A 94 -1.62 -23.68 -38.61
C ALA A 94 -0.44 -23.18 -39.48
N ASN A 95 0.17 -22.05 -39.10
CA ASN A 95 1.23 -21.38 -39.85
C ASN A 95 2.45 -21.13 -38.95
N LYS A 96 3.62 -20.97 -39.59
CA LYS A 96 4.86 -20.58 -38.89
C LYS A 96 4.65 -19.28 -38.14
N THR A 97 4.72 -19.35 -36.81
CA THR A 97 4.40 -18.25 -35.90
C THR A 97 5.61 -17.89 -35.06
N ARG A 98 5.95 -16.60 -34.99
CA ARG A 98 6.96 -16.07 -34.05
C ARG A 98 6.26 -15.58 -32.80
N LEU A 99 6.68 -16.08 -31.65
CA LEU A 99 6.11 -15.75 -30.35
C LEU A 99 7.03 -14.81 -29.57
N LYS A 100 6.43 -13.90 -28.82
CA LYS A 100 7.12 -13.07 -27.82
C LYS A 100 6.35 -13.14 -26.51
N LEU A 101 7.02 -13.54 -25.44
CA LEU A 101 6.47 -13.49 -24.08
C LEU A 101 6.93 -12.20 -23.41
N ILE A 102 6.02 -11.50 -22.74
CA ILE A 102 6.32 -10.30 -21.95
C ILE A 102 5.80 -10.54 -20.54
N GLY A 103 6.69 -10.41 -19.55
CA GLY A 103 6.35 -10.48 -18.13
C GLY A 103 6.37 -9.08 -17.51
N ASN A 104 5.38 -8.79 -16.67
CA ASN A 104 5.27 -7.57 -15.88
C ASN A 104 5.04 -7.93 -14.42
N GLN A 105 5.66 -7.19 -13.52
CA GLN A 105 5.44 -7.29 -12.08
C GLN A 105 5.04 -5.92 -11.53
N LEU A 106 3.99 -5.90 -10.73
CA LEU A 106 3.49 -4.72 -10.03
C LEU A 106 3.35 -5.07 -8.55
N ASN A 107 3.95 -4.26 -7.71
CA ASN A 107 3.80 -4.36 -6.26
C ASN A 107 3.28 -3.02 -5.75
N TYR A 108 2.32 -3.06 -4.84
CA TYR A 108 1.73 -1.90 -4.20
C TYR A 108 1.72 -2.13 -2.69
N ALA A 109 2.08 -1.12 -1.93
CA ALA A 109 2.02 -1.15 -0.48
C ALA A 109 1.43 0.17 0.03
N GLU A 110 0.56 0.07 1.03
CA GLU A 110 -0.14 1.19 1.65
C GLU A 110 -0.13 1.00 3.16
N VAL A 111 0.21 2.08 3.87
CA VAL A 111 0.16 2.15 5.33
C VAL A 111 -0.59 3.41 5.72
N LYS A 112 -1.54 3.27 6.65
CA LYS A 112 -2.28 4.38 7.24
C LYS A 112 -2.23 4.25 8.75
N ALA A 113 -1.66 5.25 9.41
CA ALA A 113 -1.62 5.38 10.85
C ALA A 113 -2.32 6.67 11.30
N PRO A 114 -2.86 6.75 12.53
CA PRO A 114 -3.37 8.00 13.08
C PRO A 114 -2.28 9.08 13.08
N GLU A 115 -2.65 10.31 12.73
CA GLU A 115 -1.73 11.43 12.91
C GLU A 115 -1.39 11.59 14.39
N PRO A 116 -0.12 11.88 14.73
CA PRO A 116 0.27 12.10 16.11
C PRO A 116 -0.48 13.31 16.66
N SER A 117 -1.25 13.11 17.74
CA SER A 117 -2.02 14.13 18.45
C SER A 117 -1.18 15.28 19.03
N GLY A 118 0.15 15.23 18.89
CA GLY A 118 1.08 16.27 19.28
C GLY A 118 0.86 17.62 18.58
N THR A 119 0.43 17.65 17.32
CA THR A 119 0.16 18.90 16.57
C THR A 119 -1.03 19.68 17.13
N LEU A 120 -2.11 18.98 17.50
CA LEU A 120 -3.26 19.56 18.18
C LEU A 120 -2.91 20.03 19.60
N ALA A 121 -2.12 19.25 20.34
CA ALA A 121 -1.64 19.65 21.66
C ALA A 121 -0.75 20.91 21.61
N LEU A 122 0.19 20.98 20.66
CA LEU A 122 1.07 22.14 20.46
C LEU A 122 0.30 23.41 20.10
N SER A 123 -0.71 23.30 19.24
CA SER A 123 -1.55 24.46 18.87
C SER A 123 -2.41 24.94 20.04
N CYS A 124 -3.01 24.03 20.81
CA CYS A 124 -3.75 24.38 22.03
C CYS A 124 -2.87 25.07 23.08
N VAL A 125 -1.67 24.53 23.36
CA VAL A 125 -0.72 25.15 24.30
C VAL A 125 -0.23 26.51 23.80
N GLY A 126 0.02 26.66 22.50
CA GLY A 126 0.38 27.93 21.87
C GLY A 126 -0.71 29.01 22.02
N LEU A 127 -1.98 28.65 21.82
CA LEU A 127 -3.11 29.57 21.97
C LEU A 127 -3.33 29.97 23.44
N LEU A 128 -3.29 29.01 24.36
CA LEU A 128 -3.47 29.27 25.79
C LEU A 128 -2.34 30.13 26.37
N SER A 129 -1.09 29.87 25.97
CA SER A 129 0.06 30.69 26.37
C SER A 129 -0.02 32.12 25.82
N MET A 130 -0.43 32.29 24.56
CA MET A 130 -0.68 33.63 23.98
C MET A 130 -1.80 34.39 24.70
N MET A 131 -2.91 33.72 25.06
CA MET A 131 -3.99 34.34 25.84
C MET A 131 -3.51 34.74 27.23
N GLY A 132 -2.77 33.87 27.93
CA GLY A 132 -2.19 34.17 29.24
C GLY A 132 -1.24 35.37 29.23
N ILE A 133 -0.37 35.46 28.21
CA ILE A 133 0.54 36.60 28.03
C ILE A 133 -0.24 37.90 27.78
N ARG A 134 -1.29 37.86 26.95
CA ARG A 134 -2.14 39.04 26.66
C ARG A 134 -2.89 39.52 27.91
N LEU A 135 -3.45 38.61 28.70
CA LEU A 135 -4.15 38.95 29.95
C LEU A 135 -3.20 39.58 30.98
N LYS A 136 -2.00 39.02 31.14
CA LYS A 136 -0.97 39.58 32.05
C LYS A 136 -0.53 40.98 31.62
N ARG A 137 -0.31 41.20 30.32
CA ARG A 137 0.03 42.54 29.78
C ARG A 137 -1.08 43.55 30.01
N ARG A 138 -2.35 43.18 29.79
CA ARG A 138 -3.50 44.07 30.07
C ARG A 138 -3.59 44.46 31.54
N LYS A 139 -3.37 43.52 32.46
CA LYS A 139 -3.37 43.80 33.90
C LYS A 139 -2.26 44.76 34.30
N GLN A 140 -1.04 44.55 33.80
CA GLN A 140 0.10 45.44 34.07
C GLN A 140 -0.07 46.84 33.51
N VAL A 141 -0.70 46.99 32.33
CA VAL A 141 -1.02 48.30 31.75
C VAL A 141 -2.08 49.00 32.60
N SER A 142 -3.16 48.30 32.97
CA SER A 142 -4.21 48.86 33.83
C SER A 142 -3.70 49.29 35.21
N GLU A 143 -2.83 48.51 35.86
CA GLU A 143 -2.22 48.87 37.14
C GLU A 143 -1.29 50.09 37.01
N ARG A 144 -0.52 50.19 35.92
CA ARG A 144 0.33 51.35 35.64
C ARG A 144 -0.48 52.62 35.39
N ASP A 145 -1.58 52.52 34.66
CA ASP A 145 -2.45 53.66 34.38
C ASP A 145 -3.17 54.15 35.65
N ALA A 146 -3.59 53.23 36.53
CA ALA A 146 -4.16 53.56 37.84
C ALA A 146 -3.15 54.25 38.78
N LEU A 147 -1.88 53.84 38.75
CA LEU A 147 -0.82 54.51 39.52
C LEU A 147 -0.50 55.90 38.98
N ARG A 148 -0.62 56.13 37.66
CA ARG A 148 -0.43 57.46 37.06
C ARG A 148 -1.58 58.42 37.35
N SER A 149 -2.81 57.94 37.48
CA SER A 149 -3.95 58.80 37.84
C SER A 149 -3.97 59.24 39.31
N GLN A 150 -3.21 58.57 40.19
CA GLN A 150 -3.08 58.96 41.61
C GLN A 150 -1.90 59.91 41.88
N ALA A 151 -1.02 60.12 40.90
CA ALA A 151 0.17 60.97 41.02
C ALA A 151 -0.01 62.40 40.45
N ASN A 152 -1.21 62.71 39.95
CA ASN A 152 -1.66 64.05 39.53
C ASN A 152 -2.77 64.53 40.46
#